data_AF-A0A482ZRM0-F1
#
_entry.id   AF-A0A482ZRM0-F1
#
_cell.length_a   1.000
_cell.length_b   1.000
_cell.length_c   1.000
_cell.angle_alpha   90.00
_cell.angle_beta   90.00
_cell.angle_gamma   90.00
#
_symmetry.space_group_name_H-M   'P 1'
#
loop_
_entity.id
_entity.type
_entity.pdbx_description
1 polymer ?
#
loop_
_entity_poly.entity_id
_entity_poly.type
_entity_poly.pdbx_seq_one_letter_code
_entity_poly.pdbx_strand_id
1 'polypeptide(L)' 'MKATDLDKKFDDNQKDILEHFDLANPRFINEKPKRVNIDFPKWMVQSLDKEAKHIGISRQAVVKMWISDRLKASIR' A
#
# COMPACT_ATOMS: atom_id res chain seq x y z
N MET A 1 3.69 -3.24 24.21
CA MET A 1 4.19 -1.92 24.66
C MET A 1 3.25 -0.86 24.11
N LYS A 2 2.94 0.22 24.84
CA LYS A 2 2.20 1.35 24.25
C LYS A 2 3.15 2.14 23.35
N ALA A 3 2.63 2.76 22.28
CA ALA A 3 3.45 3.52 21.33
C ALA A 3 4.32 4.57 22.04
N THR A 4 3.76 5.28 23.02
CA THR A 4 4.46 6.29 23.83
C THR A 4 5.63 5.77 24.65
N ASP A 5 5.61 4.50 25.06
CA ASP A 5 6.71 3.91 25.82
C ASP A 5 7.85 3.46 24.88
N LEU A 6 7.53 3.22 23.61
CA LEU A 6 8.47 2.82 22.57
C LEU A 6 9.18 4.04 21.99
N ASP A 7 8.45 5.14 21.77
CA ASP A 7 9.00 6.43 21.35
C ASP A 7 10.04 6.95 22.35
N LYS A 8 9.74 6.95 23.65
CA LYS A 8 10.70 7.37 24.68
C LYS A 8 11.99 6.54 24.67
N LYS A 9 11.88 5.22 24.50
CA LYS A 9 13.05 4.33 24.46
C LYS A 9 13.90 4.55 23.20
N PHE A 10 13.27 4.89 22.09
CA PHE A 10 13.96 5.26 20.85
C PHE A 10 14.71 6.58 21.01
N ASP A 11 14.05 7.61 21.54
CA ASP A 11 14.63 8.94 21.77
C ASP A 11 15.77 8.91 22.81
N ASP A 12 15.65 8.07 23.85
CA ASP A 12 16.67 7.87 24.88
C ASP A 12 17.87 7.02 24.41
N ASN A 13 17.90 6.62 23.12
CA ASN A 13 18.96 5.83 22.48
C ASN A 13 19.29 4.54 23.25
N GLN A 14 18.28 3.97 23.93
CA GLN A 14 18.42 2.78 24.74
C GLN A 14 18.40 1.52 23.86
N LYS A 15 19.28 0.57 24.20
CA LYS A 15 19.64 -0.62 23.42
C LYS A 15 18.45 -1.33 22.75
N ASP A 16 18.70 -1.69 21.49
CA ASP A 16 17.96 -2.63 20.63
C ASP A 16 16.45 -2.65 20.84
N ILE A 17 15.80 -1.51 20.52
CA ILE A 17 14.34 -1.47 20.32
C ILE A 17 13.83 -2.55 19.35
N LEU A 18 14.73 -3.07 18.50
CA LEU A 18 14.51 -4.18 17.58
C LEU A 18 14.07 -5.49 18.27
N GLU A 19 14.45 -5.72 19.53
CA GLU A 19 13.98 -6.87 20.32
C GLU A 19 12.46 -6.82 20.59
N HIS A 20 11.86 -5.65 20.46
CA HIS A 20 10.42 -5.46 20.62
C HIS A 20 9.64 -5.62 19.31
N PHE A 21 10.32 -5.82 18.18
CA PHE A 21 9.71 -6.08 16.88
C PHE A 21 9.87 -7.55 16.50
N ASP A 22 8.78 -8.18 16.04
CA ASP A 22 8.85 -9.51 15.43
C ASP A 22 9.39 -9.37 14.00
N LEU A 23 10.72 -9.39 13.89
CA LEU A 23 11.44 -9.35 12.61
C LEU A 23 11.41 -10.69 11.87
N ALA A 24 11.07 -11.78 12.57
CA ALA A 24 10.96 -13.11 11.97
C ALA A 24 9.65 -13.27 11.19
N ASN A 25 8.56 -12.63 11.65
CA ASN A 25 7.26 -12.65 10.98
C ASN A 25 6.70 -11.23 10.80
N PRO A 26 7.32 -10.41 9.93
CA PRO A 26 6.81 -9.08 9.64
C PRO A 26 5.39 -9.19 9.05
N ARG A 27 4.39 -8.69 9.79
CA ARG A 27 3.01 -8.62 9.31
C ARG A 27 2.86 -7.46 8.34
N PHE A 28 2.82 -7.78 7.06
CA PHE A 28 2.35 -6.84 6.05
C PHE A 28 0.83 -6.79 6.08
N ILE A 29 0.27 -5.63 6.43
CA ILE A 29 -1.14 -5.34 6.20
C ILE A 29 -1.35 -5.45 4.69
N ASN A 30 -2.18 -6.42 4.26
CA ASN A 30 -2.55 -6.83 2.88
C ASN A 30 -2.07 -8.25 2.51
N GLU A 31 -2.52 -9.23 3.29
CA GLU A 31 -2.31 -10.64 2.99
C GLU A 31 -2.84 -11.05 1.61
N LYS A 32 -1.93 -11.67 0.83
CA LYS A 32 -2.15 -12.49 -0.38
C LYS A 32 -2.93 -11.82 -1.54
N PRO A 33 -2.30 -11.67 -2.72
CA PRO A 33 -2.99 -11.16 -3.91
C PRO A 33 -4.25 -11.98 -4.25
N LYS A 34 -5.42 -11.35 -4.26
CA LYS A 34 -6.68 -11.94 -4.74
C LYS A 34 -6.95 -11.49 -6.17
N ARG A 35 -7.15 -12.43 -7.10
CA ARG A 35 -7.56 -12.12 -8.47
C ARG A 35 -9.04 -11.79 -8.51
N VAL A 36 -9.39 -10.73 -9.23
CA VAL A 36 -10.77 -10.29 -9.47
C VAL A 36 -10.89 -9.99 -10.96
N ASN A 37 -11.92 -10.54 -11.60
CA ASN A 37 -12.24 -10.27 -13.01
C ASN A 37 -13.26 -9.13 -13.07
N ILE A 38 -12.98 -8.11 -13.88
CA ILE A 38 -13.82 -6.92 -14.04
C ILE A 38 -13.86 -6.55 -15.51
N ASP A 39 -15.06 -6.33 -16.04
CA ASP A 39 -15.25 -5.82 -17.39
C ASP A 39 -15.26 -4.29 -17.39
N PHE A 40 -14.63 -3.70 -18.41
CA PHE A 40 -14.56 -2.26 -18.60
C PHE A 40 -15.11 -1.87 -19.98
N PRO A 41 -15.86 -0.76 -20.09
CA PRO A 41 -16.21 -0.19 -21.39
C PRO A 41 -14.96 0.14 -22.21
N LYS A 42 -15.06 0.01 -23.53
CA LYS A 42 -13.93 0.26 -24.46
C LYS A 42 -13.27 1.63 -24.27
N TRP A 43 -14.08 2.68 -24.08
CA TRP A 43 -13.57 4.05 -23.87
C TRP A 43 -12.71 4.17 -22.60
N MET A 44 -13.03 3.39 -21.56
CA MET A 44 -12.29 3.42 -20.31
C MET A 44 -10.95 2.71 -20.46
N VAL A 45 -10.92 1.56 -21.14
CA VAL A 45 -9.66 0.84 -21.44
C VAL A 45 -8.71 1.72 -22.25
N GLN A 46 -9.21 2.38 -23.29
CA GLN A 46 -8.42 3.30 -24.11
C GLN A 46 -7.85 4.47 -23.30
N SER A 47 -8.63 5.01 -22.36
CA SER A 47 -8.20 6.09 -21.48
C SER A 47 -7.10 5.62 -20.51
N LEU A 48 -7.29 4.44 -19.91
CA LEU A 48 -6.28 3.82 -19.03
C LEU A 48 -4.98 3.50 -19.77
N ASP A 49 -5.05 3.06 -21.04
CA ASP A 49 -3.87 2.79 -21.86
C ASP A 49 -3.08 4.05 -22.19
N LYS A 50 -3.77 5.15 -22.50
CA LYS A 50 -3.14 6.44 -22.73
C LYS A 50 -2.39 6.90 -21.49
N GLU A 51 -2.99 6.75 -20.32
CA GLU A 51 -2.38 7.14 -19.04
C GLU A 51 -1.18 6.25 -18.69
N ALA A 52 -1.35 4.93 -18.83
CA ALA A 52 -0.29 3.96 -18.63
C ALA A 52 0.95 4.28 -19.49
N LYS A 53 0.74 4.63 -20.76
CA LYS A 53 1.81 5.06 -21.67
C LYS A 53 2.43 6.40 -21.27
N HIS A 54 1.64 7.34 -20.78
CA HIS A 54 2.12 8.66 -20.36
C HIS A 54 3.05 8.56 -19.14
N ILE A 55 2.67 7.77 -18.14
CA ILE A 55 3.44 7.56 -16.91
C ILE A 55 4.57 6.53 -17.10
N GLY A 56 4.44 5.64 -18.10
CA GLY A 56 5.41 4.56 -18.36
C GLY A 56 5.24 3.34 -17.47
N ILE A 57 4.01 3.07 -17.02
CA ILE A 57 3.67 1.92 -16.17
C ILE A 57 2.59 1.04 -16.80
N SER A 58 2.32 -0.14 -16.24
CA SER A 58 1.25 -1.00 -16.76
C SER A 58 -0.15 -0.46 -16.44
N ARG A 59 -1.12 -0.77 -17.30
CA ARG A 59 -2.55 -0.48 -17.06
C ARG A 59 -3.01 -0.94 -15.67
N GLN A 60 -2.59 -2.13 -15.25
CA GLN A 60 -2.93 -2.68 -13.94
C GLN A 60 -2.38 -1.84 -12.78
N ALA A 61 -1.19 -1.26 -12.93
CA ALA A 61 -0.61 -0.36 -11.93
C ALA A 61 -1.41 0.95 -11.82
N VAL A 62 -1.83 1.53 -12.95
CA VAL A 62 -2.72 2.72 -12.96
C VAL A 62 -4.02 2.43 -12.22
N VAL A 63 -4.68 1.31 -12.54
CA VAL A 63 -5.93 0.90 -11.87
C VAL A 63 -5.73 0.72 -10.36
N LYS A 64 -4.66 0.03 -9.94
CA LYS A 64 -4.36 -0.17 -8.51
C LYS A 64 -4.15 1.15 -7.77
N MET A 65 -3.37 2.07 -8.36
CA MET A 65 -3.07 3.37 -7.77
C MET A 65 -4.35 4.19 -7.57
N TRP A 66 -5.15 4.36 -8.62
CA TRP A 66 -6.38 5.14 -8.55
C TRP A 66 -7.41 4.57 -7.58
N ILE A 67 -7.59 3.25 -7.56
CA ILE A 67 -8.47 2.59 -6.58
C ILE A 67 -7.94 2.81 -5.16
N SER A 68 -6.63 2.67 -4.94
CA SER A 68 -6.02 2.90 -3.63
C SER A 68 -6.26 4.33 -3.14
N ASP A 69 -6.07 5.33 -3.99
CA ASP A 69 -6.26 6.73 -3.65
C ASP A 69 -7.72 7.04 -3.31
N ARG A 70 -8.67 6.50 -4.10
CA ARG A 70 -10.11 6.65 -3.85
C ARG A 70 -10.53 5.98 -2.53
N LEU A 71 -10.04 4.78 -2.24
CA LEU A 71 -10.34 4.08 -0.99
C LEU A 71 -9.76 4.81 0.22
N LYS A 72 -8.52 5.30 0.15
CA LYS A 72 -7.90 6.10 1.22
C LYS A 72 -8.69 7.39 1.50
N ALA A 73 -9.18 8.06 0.45
CA ALA A 73 -9.99 9.26 0.61
C ALA A 73 -11.36 8.98 1.24
N SER A 74 -11.94 7.79 1.01
CA SER A 74 -13.24 7.40 1.55
C SER A 74 -13.21 6.83 2.97
N ILE A 75 -12.04 6.37 3.43
CA ILE A 75 -11.85 5.77 4.76
C ILE A 75 -11.38 6.82 5.80
N ARG A 76 -11.15 8.05 5.36
CA ARG A 76 -10.81 9.19 6.22
C ARG A 76 -12.05 9.85 6.79
#